data_AF-A0A3M1HSX3-F1
#
_entry.id   AF-A0A3M1HSX3-F1
#
_cell.length_a   1.000
_cell.length_b   1.000
_cell.length_c   1.000
_cell.angle_alpha   90.00
_cell.angle_beta   90.00
_cell.angle_gamma   90.00
#
_symmetry.space_group_name_H-M   'P 1'
#
loop_
_entity.id
_entity.type
_entity.pdbx_description
1 polymer ?
#
loop_
_entity_poly.entity_id
_entity_poly.type
_entity_poly.pdbx_seq_one_letter_code
_entity_poly.pdbx_strand_id
1 'polypeptide(L)'
;MSASAALSHPLPDQALARRFGRALLRAEGVVPLAADDALVVLIAEDARWPWGLLHDMRRLAKKPLRPVVAPRAEVEALLDRAFAPDEDSAAEAVEALAESAEAAIEELKDLLDVEEDAPAIRLVNTLLAQALRERASDIHIEPYAQHLDVRFRIDGVLHKIVEAPKSAHAAIASRIKVMAGLDIAEKRRPQDGRFRVRVAGRNVDVRVSVLPTAFGERIVLRLLDLSARMLTLEELGMAEDHLAMMRRVIASPHGIALVTGPTGSGKTTTLYAALLAVDRTNRNVMTIEDPIEYQIEDVAQMQVNPKTGLTFAAGLRSILRQDPDIVMVGEIRDLETAEIAVQASLTGHLVFATLHTNDALSSIVRLVDMGVEPYLIASSLILAEAQRLVRRLCPACRAPRAPTAEDWRRLE
;
A
#
# COMPACT_ATOMS: atom_id res chain seq x y z
N MET A 1 16.19 -10.73 50.72
CA MET A 1 16.53 -9.34 50.39
C MET A 1 15.24 -8.52 50.39
N SER A 2 15.22 -7.37 51.07
CA SER A 2 13.99 -6.61 51.32
C SER A 2 13.36 -6.11 50.02
N ALA A 3 12.04 -5.98 50.01
CA ALA A 3 11.21 -5.50 48.88
C ALA A 3 11.57 -4.09 48.35
N SER A 4 12.56 -3.43 48.95
CA SER A 4 12.97 -2.05 48.68
C SER A 4 13.97 -1.92 47.53
N ALA A 5 14.64 -2.99 47.09
CA ALA A 5 15.73 -2.88 46.11
C ALA A 5 15.28 -2.97 44.63
N ALA A 6 14.08 -3.50 44.33
CA ALA A 6 13.59 -3.68 42.96
C ALA A 6 12.76 -2.50 42.42
N LEU A 7 12.50 -1.48 43.24
CA LEU A 7 11.62 -0.35 42.91
C LEU A 7 12.38 0.97 42.70
N SER A 8 13.71 0.94 42.63
CA SER A 8 14.49 2.17 42.39
C SER A 8 14.23 2.77 41.00
N HIS A 9 13.92 1.94 39.99
CA HIS A 9 13.41 2.35 38.68
C HIS A 9 12.60 1.20 38.04
N PRO A 10 11.28 1.10 38.29
CA PRO A 10 10.47 0.05 37.66
C PRO A 10 10.40 0.28 36.14
N LEU A 11 10.70 -0.78 35.38
CA LEU A 11 10.49 -0.83 33.93
C LEU A 11 9.22 -1.65 33.63
N PRO A 12 8.30 -1.15 32.79
CA PRO A 12 7.11 -1.90 32.43
C PRO A 12 7.46 -3.12 31.56
N ASP A 13 6.76 -4.23 31.76
CA ASP A 13 6.80 -5.36 30.83
C ASP A 13 5.91 -5.02 29.61
N GLN A 14 6.52 -4.37 28.61
CA GLN A 14 5.81 -3.90 27.42
C GLN A 14 5.13 -5.03 26.65
N ALA A 15 5.78 -6.19 26.54
CA ALA A 15 5.25 -7.33 25.79
C ALA A 15 3.98 -7.89 26.46
N LEU A 16 3.99 -8.02 27.79
CA LEU A 16 2.81 -8.46 28.52
C LEU A 16 1.73 -7.39 28.56
N ALA A 17 2.10 -6.11 28.75
CA ALA A 17 1.15 -5.00 28.74
C ALA A 17 0.37 -4.91 27.41
N ARG A 18 1.08 -5.00 26.28
CA ARG A 18 0.47 -4.94 24.93
C ARG A 18 -0.51 -6.07 24.66
N ARG A 19 -0.32 -7.26 25.26
CA ARG A 19 -1.28 -8.38 25.12
C ARG A 19 -2.63 -8.13 25.76
N PHE A 20 -2.69 -7.34 26.83
CA PHE A 20 -3.94 -7.00 27.51
C PHE A 20 -4.54 -5.68 27.03
N GLY A 21 -3.74 -4.82 26.39
CA GLY A 21 -4.19 -3.58 25.79
C GLY A 21 -4.32 -2.41 26.78
N ARG A 22 -4.03 -1.20 26.30
CA ARG A 22 -3.95 0.02 27.14
C ARG A 22 -5.27 0.35 27.81
N ALA A 23 -6.39 0.24 27.10
CA ALA A 23 -7.71 0.60 27.62
C ALA A 23 -8.14 -0.26 28.81
N LEU A 24 -7.95 -1.59 28.72
CA LEU A 24 -8.26 -2.52 29.80
C LEU A 24 -7.38 -2.31 31.02
N LEU A 25 -6.06 -2.20 30.82
CA LEU A 25 -5.11 -1.98 31.90
C LEU A 25 -5.33 -0.65 32.62
N ARG A 26 -5.71 0.40 31.88
CA ARG A 26 -6.04 1.71 32.46
C ARG A 26 -7.34 1.67 33.26
N ALA A 27 -8.38 1.03 32.72
CA ALA A 27 -9.67 0.88 33.38
C ALA A 27 -9.55 0.10 34.70
N GLU A 28 -8.78 -0.99 34.70
CA GLU A 28 -8.54 -1.82 35.88
C GLU A 28 -7.47 -1.23 36.82
N GLY A 29 -6.72 -0.21 36.38
CA GLY A 29 -5.68 0.43 37.18
C GLY A 29 -4.49 -0.48 37.46
N VAL A 30 -4.00 -1.21 36.45
CA VAL A 30 -2.97 -2.25 36.59
C VAL A 30 -1.86 -2.08 35.58
N VAL A 31 -0.60 -2.30 35.99
CA VAL A 31 0.54 -2.39 35.06
C VAL A 31 1.51 -3.52 35.42
N PRO A 32 1.89 -4.40 34.48
CA PRO A 32 2.91 -5.41 34.72
C PRO A 32 4.32 -4.81 34.60
N LEU A 33 5.23 -5.22 35.48
CA LEU A 33 6.63 -4.80 35.48
C LEU A 33 7.55 -5.93 35.01
N ALA A 34 8.64 -5.55 34.36
CA ALA A 34 9.71 -6.45 33.99
C ALA A 34 10.45 -6.91 35.26
N ALA A 35 10.41 -8.22 35.53
CA ALA A 35 11.13 -8.84 36.63
C ALA A 35 11.51 -10.29 36.29
N ASP A 36 12.72 -10.68 36.72
CA ASP A 36 13.34 -11.94 36.31
C ASP A 36 12.68 -13.15 36.98
N ASP A 37 12.49 -13.12 38.30
CA ASP A 37 12.07 -14.29 39.09
C ASP A 37 10.57 -14.37 39.38
N ALA A 38 9.83 -13.28 39.23
CA ALA A 38 8.40 -13.19 39.51
C ALA A 38 7.74 -12.15 38.61
N LEU A 39 6.47 -12.34 38.26
CA LEU A 39 5.68 -11.29 37.61
C LEU A 39 5.23 -10.31 38.68
N VAL A 40 5.83 -9.12 38.71
CA VAL A 40 5.39 -8.02 39.57
C VAL A 40 4.31 -7.23 38.84
N VAL A 41 3.18 -7.00 39.51
CA VAL A 41 2.06 -6.24 38.96
C VAL A 41 1.72 -5.11 39.92
N LEU A 42 1.82 -3.86 39.45
CA LEU A 42 1.35 -2.72 40.23
C LEU A 42 -0.17 -2.57 40.05
N ILE A 43 -0.85 -2.32 41.16
CA ILE A 43 -2.30 -2.10 41.22
C ILE A 43 -2.52 -0.75 41.89
N ALA A 44 -3.32 0.12 41.26
CA ALA A 44 -3.64 1.41 41.81
C ALA A 44 -4.37 1.25 43.16
N GLU A 45 -4.00 2.05 44.16
CA GLU A 45 -4.53 1.98 45.52
C GLU A 45 -6.06 2.17 45.62
N ASP A 46 -6.64 2.86 44.64
CA ASP A 46 -8.06 3.16 44.51
C ASP A 46 -8.81 2.21 43.55
N ALA A 47 -8.11 1.24 42.95
CA ALA A 47 -8.72 0.26 42.04
C ALA A 47 -9.38 -0.90 42.81
N ARG A 48 -10.44 -1.47 42.21
CA ARG A 48 -10.99 -2.76 42.67
C ARG A 48 -9.98 -3.86 42.37
N TRP A 49 -9.89 -4.85 43.26
CA TRP A 49 -8.91 -5.92 43.09
C TRP A 49 -9.24 -6.79 41.85
N PRO A 50 -8.39 -6.81 40.81
CA PRO A 50 -8.75 -7.36 39.50
C PRO A 50 -8.36 -8.84 39.41
N TRP A 51 -9.04 -9.69 40.19
CA TRP A 51 -8.71 -11.12 40.34
C TRP A 51 -8.59 -11.88 39.01
N GLY A 52 -9.51 -11.63 38.08
CA GLY A 52 -9.51 -12.28 36.76
C GLY A 52 -8.29 -11.90 35.93
N LEU A 53 -8.01 -10.60 35.83
CA LEU A 53 -6.86 -10.08 35.09
C LEU A 53 -5.53 -10.58 35.66
N LEU A 54 -5.39 -10.60 37.00
CA LEU A 54 -4.21 -11.13 37.68
C LEU A 54 -4.01 -12.63 37.42
N HIS A 55 -5.10 -13.40 37.37
CA HIS A 55 -5.05 -14.82 37.04
C HIS A 55 -4.57 -15.05 35.60
N ASP A 56 -5.12 -14.29 34.64
CA ASP A 56 -4.73 -14.37 33.24
C ASP A 56 -3.28 -13.95 33.00
N MET A 57 -2.85 -12.87 33.65
CA MET A 57 -1.46 -12.39 33.63
C MET A 57 -0.49 -13.47 34.14
N ARG A 58 -0.80 -14.10 35.28
CA ARG A 58 0.00 -15.21 35.83
C ARG A 58 0.08 -16.38 34.86
N ARG A 59 -1.05 -16.76 34.24
CA ARG A 59 -1.12 -17.88 33.28
C ARG A 59 -0.25 -17.64 32.05
N LEU A 60 -0.24 -16.41 31.54
CA LEU A 60 0.56 -16.02 30.38
C LEU A 60 2.06 -15.90 30.70
N ALA A 61 2.41 -15.30 31.84
CA ALA A 61 3.79 -15.10 32.24
C ALA A 61 4.49 -16.38 32.72
N LYS A 62 3.73 -17.40 33.16
CA LYS A 62 4.25 -18.67 33.73
C LYS A 62 5.22 -18.47 34.90
N LYS A 63 5.11 -17.34 35.61
CA LYS A 63 5.93 -16.98 36.79
C LYS A 63 5.04 -16.82 38.02
N PRO A 64 5.59 -16.94 39.25
CA PRO A 64 4.90 -16.52 40.47
C PRO A 64 4.45 -15.05 40.36
N LEU A 65 3.18 -14.78 40.66
CA LEU A 65 2.62 -13.42 40.62
C LEU A 65 2.84 -12.73 41.97
N ARG A 66 3.32 -11.48 41.93
CA ARG A 66 3.48 -10.61 43.08
C ARG A 66 2.74 -9.29 42.86
N PRO A 67 1.49 -9.15 43.34
CA PRO A 67 0.79 -7.87 43.30
C PRO A 67 1.38 -6.89 44.30
N VAL A 68 1.51 -5.63 43.92
CA VAL A 68 2.00 -4.53 44.75
C VAL A 68 1.06 -3.35 44.56
N VAL A 69 0.64 -2.73 45.66
CA VAL A 69 -0.22 -1.54 45.60
C VAL A 69 0.66 -0.29 45.44
N ALA A 70 0.27 0.61 44.53
CA ALA A 70 0.98 1.86 44.23
C ALA A 70 0.01 3.02 44.00
N PRO A 71 0.45 4.29 44.13
CA PRO A 71 -0.35 5.45 43.78
C PRO A 71 -0.78 5.41 42.31
N ARG A 72 -2.02 5.84 42.02
CA ARG A 72 -2.58 5.80 40.64
C ARG A 72 -1.71 6.54 39.63
N ALA A 73 -1.16 7.70 40.01
CA ALA A 73 -0.29 8.48 39.16
C ALA A 73 0.97 7.71 38.70
N GLU A 74 1.51 6.82 39.56
CA GLU A 74 2.69 6.00 39.23
C GLU A 74 2.33 4.87 38.27
N VAL A 75 1.17 4.23 38.48
CA VAL A 75 0.62 3.20 37.57
C VAL A 75 0.36 3.78 36.19
N GLU A 76 -0.26 4.97 36.11
CA GLU A 76 -0.53 5.63 34.83
C GLU A 76 0.74 6.05 34.09
N ALA A 77 1.73 6.62 34.80
CA ALA A 77 3.01 6.99 34.20
C ALA A 77 3.76 5.78 33.62
N LEU A 78 3.69 4.62 34.29
CA LEU A 78 4.28 3.38 33.80
C LEU A 78 3.49 2.75 32.66
N LEU A 79 2.16 2.88 32.64
CA LEU A 79 1.35 2.51 31.47
C LEU A 79 1.71 3.36 30.25
N ASP A 80 1.84 4.67 30.41
CA ASP A 80 2.22 5.55 29.31
C ASP A 80 3.60 5.18 28.74
N ARG A 81 4.54 4.77 29.59
CA ARG A 81 5.85 4.22 29.17
C ARG A 81 5.76 2.83 28.56
N ALA A 82 4.82 1.98 28.99
CA ALA A 82 4.63 0.63 28.46
C ALA A 82 4.12 0.64 27.01
N PHE A 83 3.35 1.68 26.66
CA PHE A 83 2.78 1.94 25.35
C PHE A 83 3.47 3.10 24.62
N ALA A 84 4.63 3.56 25.12
CA ALA A 84 5.45 4.49 24.37
C ALA A 84 5.92 3.79 23.07
N PRO A 85 5.89 4.48 21.93
CA PRO A 85 6.19 3.88 20.64
C PRO A 85 7.68 3.50 20.53
N ASP A 86 7.96 2.21 20.41
CA ASP A 86 9.09 1.72 19.62
C ASP A 86 8.56 1.39 18.21
N GLU A 87 9.45 1.44 17.21
CA GLU A 87 9.30 1.63 15.74
C GLU A 87 8.18 0.90 14.94
N ASP A 88 7.26 0.18 15.56
CA ASP A 88 6.17 -0.57 14.89
C ASP A 88 4.74 -0.09 15.22
N SER A 89 4.52 1.24 15.29
CA SER A 89 3.20 1.84 15.62
C SER A 89 2.52 2.60 14.47
N ALA A 90 2.77 2.22 13.22
CA ALA A 90 2.11 2.86 12.07
C ALA A 90 0.57 2.72 12.12
N ALA A 91 0.04 1.62 12.66
CA ALA A 91 -1.41 1.40 12.75
C ALA A 91 -2.10 2.28 13.81
N GLU A 92 -1.54 2.36 15.02
CA GLU A 92 -2.10 3.17 16.11
C GLU A 92 -1.92 4.68 15.88
N ALA A 93 -0.83 5.10 15.22
CA ALA A 93 -0.65 6.49 14.81
C ALA A 93 -1.62 6.89 13.69
N VAL A 94 -1.96 5.96 12.78
CA VAL A 94 -2.98 6.19 11.76
C VAL A 94 -4.35 6.36 12.39
N GLU A 95 -4.70 5.57 13.42
CA GLU A 95 -5.96 5.68 14.17
C GLU A 95 -6.01 6.94 15.08
N ALA A 96 -4.88 7.29 15.70
CA ALA A 96 -4.57 8.57 16.32
C ALA A 96 -4.93 9.80 15.46
N LEU A 97 -4.28 9.87 14.29
CA LEU A 97 -4.55 10.90 13.30
C LEU A 97 -5.94 10.71 12.66
N ALA A 98 -6.57 9.55 12.81
CA ALA A 98 -7.85 9.24 12.20
C ALA A 98 -9.01 9.95 12.84
N GLU A 99 -9.09 9.76 14.15
CA GLU A 99 -10.09 10.39 14.99
C GLU A 99 -9.86 11.90 14.97
N SER A 100 -8.59 12.35 14.98
CA SER A 100 -8.25 13.75 14.77
C SER A 100 -8.60 14.24 13.37
N ALA A 101 -8.55 13.40 12.34
CA ALA A 101 -8.87 13.77 10.96
C ALA A 101 -10.38 13.86 10.73
N GLU A 102 -11.17 12.93 11.27
CA GLU A 102 -12.63 12.97 11.22
C GLU A 102 -13.16 14.15 12.03
N ALA A 103 -12.66 14.36 13.25
CA ALA A 103 -12.96 15.54 14.04
C ALA A 103 -12.52 16.82 13.33
N ALA A 104 -11.31 16.86 12.74
CA ALA A 104 -10.86 18.01 11.97
C ALA A 104 -11.68 18.22 10.69
N ILE A 105 -12.18 17.19 10.00
CA ILE A 105 -13.04 17.35 8.82
C ILE A 105 -14.40 17.90 9.24
N GLU A 106 -14.96 17.41 10.35
CA GLU A 106 -16.21 17.90 10.92
C GLU A 106 -16.07 19.37 11.38
N GLU A 107 -15.00 19.67 12.12
CA GLU A 107 -14.65 21.03 12.58
C GLU A 107 -14.30 21.96 11.40
N LEU A 108 -13.73 21.42 10.32
CA LEU A 108 -13.41 22.17 9.11
C LEU A 108 -14.64 22.42 8.23
N LYS A 109 -15.69 21.57 8.25
CA LYS A 109 -16.99 21.91 7.64
C LYS A 109 -17.56 23.19 8.28
N ASP A 110 -17.27 23.42 9.56
CA ASP A 110 -17.73 24.59 10.32
C ASP A 110 -16.75 25.79 10.27
N LEU A 111 -15.47 25.60 9.90
CA LEU A 111 -14.41 26.64 9.95
C LEU A 111 -13.97 27.22 8.59
N LEU A 112 -14.57 26.82 7.46
CA LEU A 112 -14.09 27.23 6.12
C LEU A 112 -14.44 28.68 5.69
N ASP A 113 -14.70 29.57 6.64
CA ASP A 113 -15.01 31.00 6.41
C ASP A 113 -13.86 31.97 6.76
N VAL A 114 -12.61 31.52 6.89
CA VAL A 114 -11.49 32.43 7.21
C VAL A 114 -10.28 32.24 6.28
N GLU A 115 -9.87 33.35 5.67
CA GLU A 115 -8.66 33.51 4.85
C GLU A 115 -7.40 33.31 5.70
N GLU A 116 -6.67 32.22 5.48
CA GLU A 116 -5.23 32.06 5.71
C GLU A 116 -4.77 30.72 5.08
N ASP A 117 -3.47 30.52 4.83
CA ASP A 117 -2.94 29.28 4.21
C ASP A 117 -2.92 28.07 5.17
N ALA A 118 -3.01 28.30 6.49
CA ALA A 118 -2.90 27.25 7.51
C ALA A 118 -4.03 26.18 7.51
N PRO A 119 -5.32 26.54 7.30
CA PRO A 119 -6.41 25.58 7.16
C PRO A 119 -6.26 24.66 5.94
N ALA A 120 -5.77 25.15 4.81
CA ALA A 120 -5.59 24.35 3.60
C ALA A 120 -4.49 23.29 3.76
N ILE A 121 -3.40 23.63 4.45
CA ILE A 121 -2.34 22.67 4.81
C ILE A 121 -2.92 21.52 5.65
N ARG A 122 -3.68 21.87 6.70
CA ARG A 122 -4.33 20.88 7.57
C ARG A 122 -5.27 19.99 6.77
N LEU A 123 -6.17 20.58 5.97
CA LEU A 123 -7.11 19.82 5.14
C LEU A 123 -6.39 18.84 4.19
N VAL A 124 -5.36 19.28 3.46
CA VAL A 124 -4.63 18.40 2.54
C VAL A 124 -3.96 17.24 3.29
N ASN A 125 -3.32 17.50 4.44
CA ASN A 125 -2.71 16.46 5.26
C ASN A 125 -3.75 15.47 5.82
N THR A 126 -4.89 15.99 6.26
CA THR A 126 -6.03 15.22 6.77
C THR A 126 -6.61 14.31 5.68
N LEU A 127 -6.83 14.84 4.47
CA LEU A 127 -7.29 14.07 3.32
C LEU A 127 -6.30 12.96 2.94
N LEU A 128 -4.99 13.24 2.95
CA LEU A 128 -3.95 12.24 2.71
C LEU A 128 -3.98 11.14 3.78
N ALA A 129 -4.08 11.50 5.06
CA ALA A 129 -4.11 10.54 6.16
C ALA A 129 -5.36 9.64 6.08
N GLN A 130 -6.52 10.21 5.81
CA GLN A 130 -7.77 9.45 5.64
C GLN A 130 -7.71 8.53 4.42
N ALA A 131 -7.24 9.03 3.28
CA ALA A 131 -7.08 8.22 2.07
C ALA A 131 -6.17 7.00 2.30
N LEU A 132 -5.08 7.16 3.05
CA LEU A 132 -4.18 6.05 3.39
C LEU A 132 -4.82 5.02 4.33
N ARG A 133 -5.65 5.47 5.28
CA ARG A 133 -6.38 4.61 6.21
C ARG A 133 -7.45 3.79 5.49
N GLU A 134 -8.21 4.44 4.63
CA GLU A 134 -9.25 3.83 3.80
C GLU A 134 -8.68 3.06 2.59
N ARG A 135 -7.34 3.05 2.42
CA ARG A 135 -6.62 2.38 1.33
C ARG A 135 -7.08 2.85 -0.06
N ALA A 136 -7.33 4.15 -0.20
CA ALA A 136 -7.65 4.76 -1.46
C ALA A 136 -6.44 4.79 -2.40
N SER A 137 -6.66 4.47 -3.68
CA SER A 137 -5.63 4.56 -4.73
C SER A 137 -5.44 5.99 -5.25
N ASP A 138 -6.52 6.76 -5.31
CA ASP A 138 -6.52 8.12 -5.85
C ASP A 138 -7.43 9.04 -5.00
N ILE A 139 -6.99 10.28 -4.81
CA ILE A 139 -7.82 11.38 -4.29
C ILE A 139 -8.18 12.28 -5.47
N HIS A 140 -9.47 12.52 -5.67
CA HIS A 140 -10.01 13.41 -6.69
C HIS A 140 -10.56 14.67 -6.02
N ILE A 141 -10.08 15.83 -6.44
CA ILE A 141 -10.55 17.15 -5.98
C ILE A 141 -11.15 17.87 -7.20
N GLU A 142 -12.46 18.05 -7.18
CA GLU A 142 -13.26 18.34 -8.36
C GLU A 142 -14.10 19.62 -8.18
N PRO A 143 -13.67 20.73 -8.79
CA PRO A 143 -14.43 21.98 -8.72
C PRO A 143 -15.70 21.94 -9.58
N TYR A 144 -16.84 22.29 -8.99
CA TYR A 144 -18.09 22.56 -9.69
C TYR A 144 -18.49 24.03 -9.56
N ALA A 145 -19.65 24.40 -10.12
CA ALA A 145 -20.13 25.77 -10.15
C ALA A 145 -20.32 26.38 -8.74
N GLN A 146 -20.88 25.61 -7.81
CA GLN A 146 -21.26 26.09 -6.47
C GLN A 146 -20.50 25.39 -5.34
N HIS A 147 -19.90 24.23 -5.59
CA HIS A 147 -19.27 23.41 -4.57
C HIS A 147 -17.96 22.78 -5.07
N LEU A 148 -17.24 22.18 -4.13
CA LEU A 148 -16.03 21.39 -4.37
C LEU A 148 -16.28 19.97 -3.87
N ASP A 149 -16.16 18.97 -4.75
CA ASP A 149 -16.24 17.58 -4.35
C ASP A 149 -14.84 17.01 -4.11
N VAL A 150 -14.66 16.30 -3.00
CA VAL A 150 -13.50 15.44 -2.77
C VAL A 150 -13.95 14.00 -2.74
N ARG A 151 -13.37 13.18 -3.62
CA ARG A 151 -13.71 11.76 -3.76
C ARG A 151 -12.48 10.88 -3.66
N PHE A 152 -12.59 9.75 -3.00
CA PHE A 152 -11.54 8.73 -2.98
C PHE A 152 -11.90 7.61 -3.95
N ARG A 153 -10.90 7.07 -4.65
CA ARG A 153 -11.04 5.81 -5.35
C ARG A 153 -10.62 4.68 -4.41
N ILE A 154 -11.57 3.88 -3.96
CA ILE A 154 -11.33 2.73 -3.06
C ILE A 154 -11.79 1.47 -3.81
N ASP A 155 -10.89 0.50 -3.96
CA ASP A 155 -11.14 -0.74 -4.72
C ASP A 155 -11.74 -0.51 -6.12
N GLY A 156 -11.26 0.54 -6.79
CA GLY A 156 -11.69 0.93 -8.14
C GLY A 156 -12.96 1.79 -8.21
N VAL A 157 -13.70 1.94 -7.12
CA VAL A 157 -14.97 2.70 -7.06
C VAL A 157 -14.73 4.10 -6.48
N LEU A 158 -15.41 5.11 -7.02
CA LEU A 158 -15.35 6.48 -6.50
C LEU A 158 -16.37 6.67 -5.37
N HIS A 159 -15.87 7.09 -4.21
CA HIS A 159 -16.65 7.42 -3.02
C HIS A 159 -16.54 8.90 -2.74
N LYS A 160 -17.67 9.60 -2.58
CA LYS A 160 -17.68 11.00 -2.16
C LYS A 160 -17.44 11.07 -0.65
N ILE A 161 -16.37 11.77 -0.27
CA ILE A 161 -15.88 11.83 1.11
C ILE A 161 -16.29 13.13 1.76
N VAL A 162 -16.00 14.26 1.10
CA VAL A 162 -16.40 15.58 1.58
C VAL A 162 -16.94 16.41 0.43
N GLU A 163 -17.97 17.19 0.72
CA GLU A 163 -18.37 18.36 -0.06
C GLU A 163 -17.88 19.59 0.69
N ALA A 164 -17.09 20.43 0.03
CA ALA A 164 -16.53 21.64 0.62
C ALA A 164 -17.05 22.89 -0.13
N PRO A 165 -17.09 24.06 0.54
CA PRO A 165 -17.37 25.32 -0.12
C PRO A 165 -16.42 25.58 -1.28
N LYS A 166 -16.94 26.21 -2.33
CA LYS A 166 -16.15 26.55 -3.52
C LYS A 166 -14.92 27.41 -3.21
N SER A 167 -15.01 28.27 -2.19
CA SER A 167 -13.94 29.15 -1.72
C SER A 167 -12.65 28.39 -1.35
N ALA A 168 -12.77 27.16 -0.82
CA ALA A 168 -11.63 26.36 -0.41
C ALA A 168 -10.74 25.89 -1.58
N HIS A 169 -11.28 25.86 -2.80
CA HIS A 169 -10.62 25.28 -3.98
C HIS A 169 -9.27 25.93 -4.27
N ALA A 170 -9.19 27.26 -4.24
CA ALA A 170 -7.97 27.98 -4.61
C ALA A 170 -6.81 27.69 -3.64
N ALA A 171 -7.10 27.64 -2.34
CA ALA A 171 -6.10 27.36 -1.31
C ALA A 171 -5.60 25.91 -1.38
N ILE A 172 -6.51 24.95 -1.59
CA ILE A 172 -6.15 23.53 -1.79
C ILE A 172 -5.27 23.35 -3.03
N ALA A 173 -5.66 23.97 -4.17
CA ALA A 173 -4.90 23.90 -5.41
C ALA A 173 -3.50 24.50 -5.27
N SER A 174 -3.39 25.67 -4.63
CA SER A 174 -2.11 26.31 -4.32
C SER A 174 -1.22 25.40 -3.46
N ARG A 175 -1.76 24.85 -2.36
CA ARG A 175 -1.00 23.95 -1.47
C ARG A 175 -0.46 22.73 -2.20
N ILE A 176 -1.28 22.06 -3.01
CA ILE A 176 -0.87 20.87 -3.76
C ILE A 176 0.21 21.23 -4.79
N LYS A 177 0.05 22.35 -5.51
CA LYS A 177 1.04 22.83 -6.47
C LYS A 177 2.38 23.14 -5.80
N VAL A 178 2.38 23.79 -4.63
CA VAL A 178 3.60 24.02 -3.83
C VAL A 178 4.27 22.69 -3.48
N MET A 179 3.52 21.72 -2.95
CA MET A 179 4.08 20.42 -2.57
C MET A 179 4.72 19.69 -3.77
N ALA A 180 4.11 19.80 -4.95
CA ALA A 180 4.56 19.15 -6.17
C ALA A 180 5.56 19.97 -7.01
N GLY A 181 5.94 21.18 -6.58
CA GLY A 181 6.84 22.07 -7.33
C GLY A 181 6.26 22.59 -8.65
N LEU A 182 4.94 22.79 -8.71
CA LEU A 182 4.20 23.26 -9.89
C LEU A 182 4.01 24.78 -9.87
N ASP A 183 3.73 25.36 -11.05
CA ASP A 183 3.49 26.80 -11.19
C ASP A 183 2.08 27.16 -10.70
N ILE A 184 2.03 27.93 -9.60
CA ILE A 184 0.79 28.39 -8.95
C ILE A 184 0.08 29.45 -9.81
N ALA A 185 0.84 30.27 -10.53
CA ALA A 185 0.29 31.34 -11.35
C ALA A 185 -0.33 30.80 -12.65
N GLU A 186 0.25 29.74 -13.22
CA GLU A 186 -0.33 29.09 -14.39
C GLU A 186 -1.52 28.21 -14.01
N LYS A 187 -2.70 28.51 -14.57
CA LYS A 187 -3.98 27.82 -14.30
C LYS A 187 -4.70 27.35 -15.57
N ARG A 188 -4.12 27.62 -16.74
CA ARG A 188 -4.74 27.41 -18.06
C ARG A 188 -4.14 26.23 -18.82
N ARG A 189 -3.08 25.62 -18.29
CA ARG A 189 -2.41 24.45 -18.88
C ARG A 189 -2.41 23.28 -17.90
N PRO A 190 -2.53 22.03 -18.38
CA PRO A 190 -2.29 20.86 -17.55
C PRO A 190 -0.89 20.90 -16.93
N GLN A 191 -0.77 20.44 -15.70
CA GLN A 191 0.50 20.33 -14.98
C GLN A 191 0.56 18.99 -14.25
N ASP A 192 1.69 18.32 -14.35
CA ASP A 192 1.95 17.05 -13.68
C ASP A 192 3.19 17.19 -12.81
N GLY A 193 3.12 16.62 -11.61
CA GLY A 193 4.18 16.71 -10.61
C GLY A 193 4.23 15.47 -9.74
N ARG A 194 5.22 15.45 -8.85
CA ARG A 194 5.36 14.40 -7.85
C ARG A 194 5.93 14.98 -6.58
N PHE A 195 5.55 14.41 -5.45
CA PHE A 195 6.18 14.73 -4.17
C PHE A 195 6.17 13.52 -3.26
N ARG A 196 7.12 13.49 -2.31
CA ARG A 196 7.13 12.51 -1.23
C ARG A 196 6.66 13.18 0.04
N VAL A 197 5.81 12.48 0.77
CA VAL A 197 5.31 12.96 2.07
C VAL A 197 5.34 11.81 3.06
N ARG A 198 5.69 12.12 4.31
CA ARG A 198 5.52 11.18 5.43
C ARG A 198 4.23 11.54 6.15
N VAL A 199 3.24 10.66 6.07
CA VAL A 199 1.94 10.85 6.72
C VAL A 199 1.65 9.63 7.58
N ALA A 200 1.37 9.84 8.87
CA ALA A 200 1.11 8.78 9.85
C ALA A 200 2.15 7.65 9.81
N GLY A 201 3.44 8.02 9.80
CA GLY A 201 4.57 7.07 9.78
C GLY A 201 4.84 6.40 8.43
N ARG A 202 3.94 6.52 7.44
CA ARG A 202 4.09 5.92 6.10
C ARG A 202 4.75 6.90 5.16
N ASN A 203 5.75 6.44 4.41
CA ASN A 203 6.36 7.20 3.32
C ASN A 203 5.52 6.98 2.06
N VAL A 204 4.94 8.06 1.53
CA VAL A 204 4.04 8.00 0.37
C VAL A 204 4.63 8.82 -0.75
N ASP A 205 4.77 8.21 -1.92
CA ASP A 205 5.03 8.92 -3.17
C ASP A 205 3.68 9.30 -3.77
N VAL A 206 3.49 10.58 -4.04
CA VAL A 206 2.23 11.12 -4.57
C VAL A 206 2.49 11.67 -5.96
N ARG A 207 1.79 11.12 -6.95
CA ARG A 207 1.75 11.69 -8.31
C ARG A 207 0.58 12.64 -8.41
N VAL A 208 0.84 13.83 -8.90
CA VAL A 208 -0.14 14.92 -9.01
C VAL A 208 -0.41 15.19 -10.47
N SER A 209 -1.69 15.24 -10.84
CA SER A 209 -2.13 15.77 -12.13
C SER A 209 -3.15 16.87 -11.89
N VAL A 210 -2.91 18.03 -12.50
CA VAL A 210 -3.74 19.23 -12.41
C VAL A 210 -4.25 19.55 -13.82
N LEU A 211 -5.57 19.61 -13.97
CA LEU A 211 -6.24 19.85 -15.25
C LEU A 211 -7.17 21.07 -15.15
N PRO A 212 -6.99 22.12 -15.99
CA PRO A 212 -7.92 23.22 -16.07
C PRO A 212 -9.32 22.75 -16.53
N THR A 213 -10.37 23.18 -15.82
CA THR A 213 -11.77 22.91 -16.19
C THR A 213 -12.60 24.21 -16.11
N ALA A 214 -13.87 24.15 -16.54
CA ALA A 214 -14.76 25.30 -16.59
C ALA A 214 -14.90 26.05 -15.25
N PHE A 215 -14.80 25.34 -14.13
CA PHE A 215 -14.99 25.90 -12.79
C PHE A 215 -13.69 25.99 -11.98
N GLY A 216 -12.53 25.77 -12.60
CA GLY A 216 -11.24 25.77 -11.92
C GLY A 216 -10.44 24.50 -12.18
N GLU A 217 -9.34 24.32 -11.47
CA GLU A 217 -8.42 23.20 -11.68
C GLU A 217 -8.91 21.93 -11.00
N ARG A 218 -9.18 20.89 -11.78
CA ARG A 218 -9.42 19.53 -11.29
C ARG A 218 -8.08 18.90 -10.93
N ILE A 219 -7.99 18.33 -9.74
CA ILE A 219 -6.73 17.75 -9.24
C ILE A 219 -6.95 16.27 -8.94
N VAL A 220 -5.98 15.45 -9.33
CA VAL A 220 -5.92 14.04 -8.98
C VAL A 220 -4.58 13.76 -8.32
N LEU A 221 -4.63 13.15 -7.13
CA LEU A 221 -3.48 12.65 -6.40
C LEU A 221 -3.51 11.14 -6.44
N ARG A 222 -2.55 10.51 -7.11
CA ARG A 222 -2.36 9.05 -7.02
C ARG A 222 -1.40 8.74 -5.89
N LEU A 223 -1.85 7.92 -4.95
CA LEU A 223 -1.09 7.57 -3.75
C LEU A 223 -0.36 6.26 -3.97
N LEU A 224 0.95 6.27 -3.77
CA LEU A 224 1.79 5.08 -3.79
C LEU A 224 2.46 4.95 -2.43
N ASP A 225 1.95 4.03 -1.61
CA ASP A 225 2.52 3.78 -0.30
C ASP A 225 3.80 2.95 -0.42
N LEU A 226 4.96 3.59 -0.30
CA LEU A 226 6.26 2.94 -0.39
C LEU A 226 6.56 2.02 0.80
N SER A 227 5.77 2.10 1.87
CA SER A 227 5.85 1.17 3.02
C SER A 227 4.96 -0.06 2.88
N ALA A 228 4.18 -0.15 1.79
CA ALA A 228 3.33 -1.31 1.56
C ALA A 228 4.17 -2.56 1.36
N ARG A 229 3.90 -3.60 2.17
CA ARG A 229 4.51 -4.91 2.00
C ARG A 229 4.16 -5.46 0.61
N MET A 230 5.18 -5.81 -0.17
CA MET A 230 4.99 -6.53 -1.42
C MET A 230 4.39 -7.91 -1.17
N LEU A 231 3.43 -8.31 -2.00
CA LEU A 231 2.74 -9.59 -1.88
C LEU A 231 3.62 -10.72 -2.43
N THR A 232 3.58 -11.86 -1.74
CA THR A 232 4.13 -13.13 -2.25
C THR A 232 3.14 -13.77 -3.23
N LEU A 233 3.59 -14.74 -4.04
CA LEU A 233 2.72 -15.45 -4.99
C LEU A 233 1.55 -16.14 -4.30
N GLU A 234 1.80 -16.71 -3.12
CA GLU A 234 0.83 -17.40 -2.28
C GLU A 234 -0.29 -16.47 -1.78
N GLU A 235 -0.02 -15.17 -1.70
CA GLU A 235 -0.94 -14.16 -1.18
C GLU A 235 -1.78 -13.48 -2.27
N LEU A 236 -1.45 -13.70 -3.55
CA LEU A 236 -2.17 -13.10 -4.70
C LEU A 236 -3.57 -13.69 -4.89
N GLY A 237 -3.86 -14.84 -4.29
CA GLY A 237 -5.14 -15.54 -4.45
C GLY A 237 -5.22 -16.41 -5.71
N MET A 238 -4.07 -16.87 -6.22
CA MET A 238 -4.01 -17.88 -7.28
C MET A 238 -4.61 -19.20 -6.77
N ALA A 239 -5.34 -19.91 -7.65
CA ALA A 239 -5.71 -21.29 -7.41
C ALA A 239 -4.45 -22.18 -7.39
N GLU A 240 -4.49 -23.31 -6.69
CA GLU A 240 -3.30 -24.15 -6.46
C GLU A 240 -2.64 -24.63 -7.76
N ASP A 241 -3.45 -24.98 -8.76
CA ASP A 241 -3.01 -25.37 -10.09
C ASP A 241 -2.36 -24.22 -10.88
N HIS A 242 -2.92 -23.01 -10.79
CA HIS A 242 -2.35 -21.80 -11.37
C HIS A 242 -1.03 -21.41 -10.68
N LEU A 243 -0.99 -21.50 -9.35
CA LEU A 243 0.22 -21.24 -8.57
C LEU A 243 1.34 -22.22 -8.93
N ALA A 244 1.01 -23.51 -9.06
CA ALA A 244 1.95 -24.53 -9.52
C ALA A 244 2.44 -24.25 -10.96
N MET A 245 1.58 -23.75 -11.84
CA MET A 245 1.98 -23.34 -13.19
C MET A 245 2.95 -22.16 -13.15
N MET A 246 2.65 -21.10 -12.38
CA MET A 246 3.52 -19.94 -12.23
C MET A 246 4.89 -20.33 -11.64
N ARG A 247 4.92 -21.20 -10.62
CA ARG A 247 6.18 -21.73 -10.05
C ARG A 247 7.03 -22.46 -11.10
N ARG A 248 6.42 -23.26 -11.99
CA ARG A 248 7.14 -23.90 -13.09
C ARG A 248 7.72 -22.87 -14.07
N VAL A 249 6.95 -21.84 -14.40
CA VAL A 249 7.38 -20.75 -15.31
C VAL A 249 8.56 -19.97 -14.71
N ILE A 250 8.52 -19.67 -13.42
CA ILE A 250 9.61 -18.99 -12.70
C ILE A 250 10.90 -19.81 -12.70
N ALA A 251 10.77 -21.13 -12.59
CA ALA A 251 11.90 -22.06 -12.62
C ALA A 251 12.44 -22.33 -14.03
N SER A 252 11.76 -21.85 -15.09
CA SER A 252 12.22 -22.05 -16.47
C SER A 252 13.55 -21.35 -16.72
N PRO A 253 14.46 -21.99 -17.48
CA PRO A 253 15.73 -21.36 -17.85
C PRO A 253 15.51 -20.18 -18.80
N HIS A 254 14.56 -20.30 -19.71
CA HIS A 254 14.25 -19.28 -20.70
C HIS A 254 12.78 -19.36 -21.16
N GLY A 255 12.35 -18.36 -21.92
CA GLY A 255 10.98 -18.25 -22.45
C GLY A 255 10.32 -16.94 -22.06
N ILE A 256 9.24 -16.58 -22.74
CA ILE A 256 8.45 -15.38 -22.44
C ILE A 256 7.17 -15.74 -21.70
N ALA A 257 6.93 -15.07 -20.57
CA ALA A 257 5.74 -15.16 -19.75
C ALA A 257 4.99 -13.82 -19.79
N LEU A 258 3.75 -13.86 -20.27
CA LEU A 258 2.92 -12.68 -20.46
C LEU A 258 1.82 -12.63 -19.41
N VAL A 259 1.78 -11.55 -18.63
CA VAL A 259 0.64 -11.23 -17.76
C VAL A 259 -0.18 -10.13 -18.42
N THR A 260 -1.45 -10.41 -18.68
CA THR A 260 -2.34 -9.53 -19.43
C THR A 260 -3.60 -9.15 -18.66
N GLY A 261 -4.14 -7.98 -19.01
CA GLY A 261 -5.34 -7.43 -18.39
C GLY A 261 -5.41 -5.91 -18.52
N PRO A 262 -6.58 -5.30 -18.23
CA PRO A 262 -6.78 -3.87 -18.27
C PRO A 262 -5.95 -3.18 -17.18
N THR A 263 -5.95 -1.85 -17.19
CA THR A 263 -5.36 -1.05 -16.11
C THR A 263 -5.99 -1.43 -14.77
N GLY A 264 -5.18 -1.55 -13.72
CA GLY A 264 -5.66 -1.90 -12.37
C GLY A 264 -6.03 -3.38 -12.17
N SER A 265 -5.64 -4.28 -13.08
CA SER A 265 -5.88 -5.73 -12.94
C SER A 265 -4.86 -6.47 -12.05
N GLY A 266 -3.84 -5.78 -11.52
CA GLY A 266 -2.82 -6.38 -10.64
C GLY A 266 -1.59 -6.96 -11.36
N LYS A 267 -1.41 -6.73 -12.67
CA LYS A 267 -0.28 -7.28 -13.45
C LYS A 267 1.09 -7.05 -12.83
N THR A 268 1.41 -5.78 -12.52
CA THR A 268 2.69 -5.40 -11.89
C THR A 268 2.88 -6.10 -10.55
N THR A 269 1.81 -6.29 -9.78
CA THR A 269 1.84 -6.97 -8.48
C THR A 269 2.19 -8.45 -8.65
N THR A 270 1.60 -9.11 -9.64
CA THR A 270 1.93 -10.50 -9.99
C THR A 270 3.36 -10.63 -10.48
N LEU A 271 3.82 -9.74 -11.35
CA LEU A 271 5.21 -9.76 -11.81
C LEU A 271 6.21 -9.52 -10.68
N TYR A 272 5.94 -8.57 -9.78
CA TYR A 272 6.80 -8.32 -8.63
C TYR A 272 6.84 -9.52 -7.69
N ALA A 273 5.70 -10.18 -7.44
CA ALA A 273 5.65 -11.40 -6.66
C ALA A 273 6.46 -12.54 -7.32
N ALA A 274 6.41 -12.66 -8.65
CA ALA A 274 7.24 -13.61 -9.39
C ALA A 274 8.74 -13.30 -9.25
N LEU A 275 9.14 -12.02 -9.35
CA LEU A 275 10.52 -11.58 -9.14
C LEU A 275 10.99 -11.81 -7.69
N LEU A 276 10.10 -11.69 -6.70
CA LEU A 276 10.45 -12.00 -5.31
C LEU A 276 10.70 -13.49 -5.08
N ALA A 277 10.05 -14.35 -5.87
CA ALA A 277 10.13 -15.80 -5.78
C ALA A 277 11.33 -16.41 -6.54
N VAL A 278 12.04 -15.65 -7.38
CA VAL A 278 13.21 -16.15 -8.10
C VAL A 278 14.46 -16.15 -7.21
N ASP A 279 15.43 -17.01 -7.53
CA ASP A 279 16.73 -17.05 -6.86
C ASP A 279 17.61 -15.86 -7.29
N ARG A 280 17.34 -14.69 -6.71
CA ARG A 280 18.06 -13.43 -6.97
C ARG A 280 19.52 -13.45 -6.52
N THR A 281 19.93 -14.42 -5.71
CA THR A 281 21.33 -14.55 -5.28
C THR A 281 22.20 -15.17 -6.38
N ASN A 282 21.64 -16.11 -7.15
CA ASN A 282 22.38 -16.81 -8.22
C ASN A 282 21.96 -16.40 -9.63
N ARG A 283 20.91 -15.59 -9.79
CA ARG A 283 20.42 -15.09 -11.08
C ARG A 283 20.44 -13.58 -11.12
N ASN A 284 21.01 -13.02 -12.18
CA ASN A 284 21.01 -11.59 -12.44
C ASN A 284 19.65 -11.15 -12.96
N VAL A 285 18.92 -10.37 -12.16
CA VAL A 285 17.55 -9.93 -12.46
C VAL A 285 17.54 -8.44 -12.78
N MET A 286 17.01 -8.11 -13.97
CA MET A 286 16.92 -6.72 -14.43
C MET A 286 15.53 -6.36 -14.95
N THR A 287 15.11 -5.11 -14.76
CA THR A 287 13.79 -4.64 -15.23
C THR A 287 13.89 -3.33 -16.00
N ILE A 288 12.94 -3.11 -16.91
CA ILE A 288 12.68 -1.79 -17.53
C ILE A 288 11.20 -1.43 -17.34
N GLU A 289 10.93 -0.31 -16.68
CA GLU A 289 9.60 0.05 -16.18
C GLU A 289 9.23 1.51 -16.44
N ASP A 290 7.94 1.83 -16.51
CA ASP A 290 7.43 3.20 -16.74
C ASP A 290 6.22 3.52 -15.84
N PRO A 291 6.44 3.99 -14.60
CA PRO A 291 7.71 4.06 -13.87
C PRO A 291 7.95 2.83 -12.99
N ILE A 292 9.04 2.85 -12.21
CA ILE A 292 9.27 1.88 -11.14
C ILE A 292 8.26 2.16 -10.01
N GLU A 293 7.45 1.17 -9.64
CA GLU A 293 6.41 1.32 -8.61
C GLU A 293 6.96 1.05 -7.20
N TYR A 294 7.77 -0.01 -7.03
CA TYR A 294 8.46 -0.29 -5.77
C TYR A 294 9.88 -0.74 -6.04
N GLN A 295 10.77 -0.42 -5.11
CA GLN A 295 12.13 -0.92 -5.16
C GLN A 295 12.18 -2.35 -4.61
N ILE A 296 12.63 -3.27 -5.44
CA ILE A 296 12.82 -4.68 -5.08
C ILE A 296 14.29 -4.87 -4.75
N GLU A 297 14.56 -5.42 -3.56
CA GLU A 297 15.91 -5.78 -3.15
C GLU A 297 16.52 -6.80 -4.13
N ASP A 298 17.81 -6.65 -4.43
CA ASP A 298 18.56 -7.52 -5.35
C ASP A 298 18.00 -7.61 -6.78
N VAL A 299 17.29 -6.56 -7.23
CA VAL A 299 16.85 -6.41 -8.63
C VAL A 299 17.32 -5.09 -9.19
N ALA A 300 17.99 -5.11 -10.35
CA ALA A 300 18.41 -3.89 -11.03
C ALA A 300 17.25 -3.32 -11.85
N GLN A 301 16.59 -2.29 -11.31
CA GLN A 301 15.41 -1.70 -11.94
C GLN A 301 15.77 -0.42 -12.72
N MET A 302 15.49 -0.41 -14.03
CA MET A 302 15.65 0.74 -14.90
C MET A 302 14.31 1.40 -15.16
N GLN A 303 14.27 2.73 -15.09
CA GLN A 303 13.07 3.50 -15.43
C GLN A 303 13.19 4.11 -16.83
N VAL A 304 12.15 4.00 -17.64
CA VAL A 304 11.99 4.71 -18.91
C VAL A 304 12.15 6.22 -18.68
N ASN A 305 12.91 6.88 -19.56
CA ASN A 305 13.13 8.31 -19.51
C ASN A 305 13.06 8.91 -20.91
N PRO A 306 11.87 9.38 -21.34
CA PRO A 306 11.68 9.94 -22.67
C PRO A 306 12.52 11.19 -22.92
N LYS A 307 12.87 11.96 -21.87
CA LYS A 307 13.67 13.20 -22.00
C LYS A 307 15.09 12.92 -22.47
N THR A 308 15.63 11.75 -22.14
CA THR A 308 16.97 11.31 -22.57
C THR A 308 16.91 10.32 -23.74
N GLY A 309 15.72 10.04 -24.28
CA GLY A 309 15.52 9.02 -25.32
C GLY A 309 15.61 7.57 -24.82
N LEU A 310 15.58 7.32 -23.51
CA LEU A 310 15.60 5.97 -22.94
C LEU A 310 14.19 5.37 -23.00
N THR A 311 13.88 4.67 -24.09
CA THR A 311 12.61 3.95 -24.32
C THR A 311 12.66 2.51 -23.81
N PHE A 312 11.53 1.79 -23.82
CA PHE A 312 11.49 0.35 -23.52
C PHE A 312 12.46 -0.46 -24.39
N ALA A 313 12.39 -0.31 -25.72
CA ALA A 313 13.30 -0.99 -26.64
C ALA A 313 14.78 -0.65 -26.38
N ALA A 314 15.12 0.63 -26.18
CA ALA A 314 16.50 1.05 -25.92
C ALA A 314 17.03 0.54 -24.57
N GLY A 315 16.19 0.59 -23.53
CA GLY A 315 16.49 0.05 -22.21
C GLY A 315 16.68 -1.46 -22.25
N LEU A 316 15.75 -2.19 -22.87
CA LEU A 316 15.82 -3.65 -23.02
C LEU A 316 17.08 -4.10 -23.77
N ARG A 317 17.45 -3.45 -24.88
CA ARG A 317 18.74 -3.74 -25.55
C ARG A 317 19.94 -3.54 -24.64
N SER A 318 19.88 -2.54 -23.77
CA SER A 318 20.98 -2.24 -22.85
C SER A 318 21.06 -3.26 -21.72
N ILE A 319 19.92 -3.69 -21.18
CA ILE A 319 19.82 -4.78 -20.21
C ILE A 319 20.42 -6.07 -20.77
N LEU A 320 20.13 -6.45 -22.03
CA LEU A 320 20.67 -7.67 -22.64
C LEU A 320 22.21 -7.67 -22.82
N ARG A 321 22.88 -6.53 -22.62
CA ARG A 321 24.36 -6.43 -22.59
C ARG A 321 24.93 -6.45 -21.17
N GLN A 322 24.11 -6.73 -20.17
CA GLN A 322 24.50 -6.79 -18.76
C GLN A 322 24.50 -8.22 -18.20
N ASP A 323 24.52 -9.22 -19.09
CA ASP A 323 24.50 -10.64 -18.71
C ASP A 323 23.30 -11.01 -17.79
N PRO A 324 22.05 -10.64 -18.14
CA PRO A 324 20.90 -10.95 -17.29
C PRO A 324 20.47 -12.42 -17.46
N ASP A 325 19.95 -13.03 -16.39
CA ASP A 325 19.27 -14.33 -16.45
C ASP A 325 17.76 -14.16 -16.58
N ILE A 326 17.22 -13.11 -15.94
CA ILE A 326 15.80 -12.79 -15.91
C ILE A 326 15.64 -11.32 -16.29
N VAL A 327 14.73 -11.06 -17.23
CA VAL A 327 14.38 -9.72 -17.65
C VAL A 327 12.88 -9.48 -17.44
N MET A 328 12.52 -8.37 -16.80
CA MET A 328 11.12 -7.92 -16.75
C MET A 328 10.94 -6.65 -17.58
N VAL A 329 10.01 -6.69 -18.53
CA VAL A 329 9.61 -5.55 -19.35
C VAL A 329 8.25 -5.09 -18.88
N GLY A 330 8.17 -3.87 -18.34
CA GLY A 330 6.94 -3.33 -17.73
C GLY A 330 5.72 -3.49 -18.63
N GLU A 331 5.88 -3.28 -19.93
CA GLU A 331 4.88 -3.59 -20.95
C GLU A 331 5.47 -3.65 -22.37
N ILE A 332 4.82 -4.38 -23.26
CA ILE A 332 5.15 -4.43 -24.69
C ILE A 332 4.09 -3.62 -25.45
N ARG A 333 4.45 -2.43 -25.94
CA ARG A 333 3.54 -1.53 -26.67
C ARG A 333 3.72 -1.56 -28.19
N ASP A 334 4.90 -1.92 -28.65
CA ASP A 334 5.34 -1.81 -30.03
C ASP A 334 6.10 -3.07 -30.50
N LEU A 335 6.21 -3.20 -31.83
CA LEU A 335 6.89 -4.32 -32.48
C LEU A 335 8.36 -4.42 -32.06
N GLU A 336 9.06 -3.28 -32.00
CA GLU A 336 10.49 -3.25 -31.69
C GLU A 336 10.78 -3.88 -30.33
N THR A 337 10.02 -3.48 -29.29
CA THR A 337 10.12 -4.06 -27.95
C THR A 337 9.74 -5.54 -27.95
N ALA A 338 8.69 -5.91 -28.69
CA ALA A 338 8.22 -7.29 -28.80
C ALA A 338 9.28 -8.21 -29.43
N GLU A 339 9.90 -7.79 -30.53
CA GLU A 339 10.97 -8.53 -31.21
C GLU A 339 12.15 -8.77 -30.28
N ILE A 340 12.61 -7.73 -29.57
CA ILE A 340 13.75 -7.87 -28.66
C ILE A 340 13.40 -8.83 -27.51
N ALA A 341 12.20 -8.73 -26.93
CA ALA A 341 11.76 -9.61 -25.85
C ALA A 341 11.68 -11.07 -26.30
N VAL A 342 11.13 -11.32 -27.49
CA VAL A 342 11.05 -12.66 -28.09
C VAL A 342 12.44 -13.20 -28.41
N GLN A 343 13.32 -12.40 -29.01
CA GLN A 343 14.70 -12.82 -29.28
C GLN A 343 15.46 -13.15 -27.99
N ALA A 344 15.34 -12.32 -26.95
CA ALA A 344 15.93 -12.59 -25.64
C ALA A 344 15.47 -13.94 -25.08
N SER A 345 14.17 -14.23 -25.18
CA SER A 345 13.61 -15.48 -24.68
C SER A 345 14.10 -16.73 -25.42
N LEU A 346 14.48 -16.59 -26.69
CA LEU A 346 15.06 -17.65 -27.52
C LEU A 346 16.57 -17.81 -27.31
N THR A 347 17.25 -16.77 -26.80
CA THR A 347 18.69 -16.77 -26.53
C THR A 347 19.04 -17.08 -25.07
N GLY A 348 18.12 -17.70 -24.33
CA GLY A 348 18.41 -18.23 -22.99
C GLY A 348 17.96 -17.36 -21.82
N HIS A 349 17.15 -16.32 -22.06
CA HIS A 349 16.64 -15.45 -20.99
C HIS A 349 15.21 -15.81 -20.60
N LEU A 350 14.90 -15.75 -19.30
CA LEU A 350 13.50 -15.76 -18.85
C LEU A 350 12.96 -14.33 -18.89
N VAL A 351 11.93 -14.10 -19.70
CA VAL A 351 11.35 -12.77 -19.93
C VAL A 351 9.94 -12.70 -19.34
N PHE A 352 9.73 -11.81 -18.38
CA PHE A 352 8.42 -11.43 -17.91
C PHE A 352 7.97 -10.15 -18.59
N ALA A 353 6.74 -10.09 -19.10
CA ALA A 353 6.21 -8.87 -19.68
C ALA A 353 4.70 -8.73 -19.48
N THR A 354 4.20 -7.50 -19.65
CA THR A 354 2.75 -7.26 -19.68
C THR A 354 2.22 -6.85 -21.05
N LEU A 355 0.95 -7.20 -21.27
CA LEU A 355 0.14 -6.71 -22.39
C LEU A 355 -1.22 -6.22 -21.88
N HIS A 356 -1.89 -5.45 -22.72
CA HIS A 356 -3.24 -4.95 -22.48
C HIS A 356 -4.26 -5.66 -23.36
N THR A 357 -4.47 -6.96 -23.12
CA THR A 357 -5.54 -7.76 -23.75
C THR A 357 -6.57 -8.20 -22.72
N ASN A 358 -7.77 -8.55 -23.20
CA ASN A 358 -8.86 -8.92 -22.30
C ASN A 358 -8.74 -10.36 -21.79
N ASP A 359 -8.17 -11.25 -22.59
CA ASP A 359 -7.98 -12.66 -22.29
C ASP A 359 -6.58 -13.12 -22.73
N ALA A 360 -6.24 -14.35 -22.34
CA ALA A 360 -4.91 -14.93 -22.53
C ALA A 360 -4.63 -15.27 -24.00
N LEU A 361 -5.62 -15.76 -24.76
CA LEU A 361 -5.41 -16.12 -26.17
C LEU A 361 -5.21 -14.87 -27.04
N SER A 362 -5.93 -13.80 -26.73
CA SER A 362 -5.76 -12.49 -27.37
C SER A 362 -4.35 -11.93 -27.22
N SER A 363 -3.56 -12.34 -26.21
CA SER A 363 -2.16 -11.90 -26.11
C SER A 363 -1.29 -12.43 -27.24
N ILE A 364 -1.57 -13.66 -27.71
CA ILE A 364 -0.90 -14.28 -28.86
C ILE A 364 -1.28 -13.53 -30.14
N VAL A 365 -2.58 -13.32 -30.36
CA VAL A 365 -3.09 -12.57 -31.52
C VAL A 365 -2.50 -11.17 -31.53
N ARG A 366 -2.41 -10.51 -30.37
CA ARG A 366 -1.85 -9.17 -30.25
C ARG A 366 -0.37 -9.10 -30.65
N LEU A 367 0.43 -10.11 -30.36
CA LEU A 367 1.82 -10.19 -30.82
C LEU A 367 1.89 -10.34 -32.35
N VAL A 368 1.02 -11.18 -32.93
CA VAL A 368 0.91 -11.33 -34.40
C VAL A 368 0.49 -10.01 -35.05
N ASP A 369 -0.51 -9.33 -34.50
CA ASP A 369 -0.99 -8.03 -34.99
C ASP A 369 0.07 -6.93 -34.90
N MET A 370 0.97 -7.00 -33.92
CA MET A 370 2.13 -6.11 -33.84
C MET A 370 3.16 -6.40 -34.93
N GLY A 371 3.17 -7.60 -35.52
CA GLY A 371 4.09 -8.02 -36.56
C GLY A 371 5.10 -9.09 -36.13
N VAL A 372 4.95 -9.68 -34.94
CA VAL A 372 5.82 -10.78 -34.51
C VAL A 372 5.44 -12.05 -35.27
N GLU A 373 6.43 -12.69 -35.88
CA GLU A 373 6.23 -13.92 -36.64
C GLU A 373 5.66 -15.06 -35.77
N PRO A 374 4.58 -15.74 -36.21
CA PRO A 374 3.90 -16.76 -35.39
C PRO A 374 4.79 -17.89 -34.91
N TYR A 375 5.78 -18.31 -35.70
CA TYR A 375 6.69 -19.39 -35.33
C TYR A 375 7.63 -18.97 -34.17
N LEU A 376 7.98 -17.69 -34.08
CA LEU A 376 8.79 -17.17 -32.97
C LEU A 376 7.96 -17.18 -31.68
N ILE A 377 6.69 -16.77 -31.75
CA ILE A 377 5.77 -16.80 -30.60
C ILE A 377 5.60 -18.24 -30.11
N ALA A 378 5.34 -19.18 -31.02
CA ALA A 378 5.17 -20.60 -30.69
C ALA A 378 6.42 -21.23 -30.04
N SER A 379 7.62 -20.73 -30.39
CA SER A 379 8.88 -21.24 -29.86
C SER A 379 9.32 -20.58 -28.55
N SER A 380 8.76 -19.40 -28.22
CA SER A 380 9.20 -18.59 -27.07
C SER A 380 8.19 -18.56 -25.92
N LEU A 381 6.89 -18.53 -26.21
CA LEU A 381 5.85 -18.28 -25.23
C LEU A 381 5.62 -19.49 -24.32
N ILE A 382 5.87 -19.31 -23.02
CA ILE A 382 5.71 -20.37 -22.01
C ILE A 382 4.52 -20.12 -21.07
N LEU A 383 4.01 -18.89 -20.99
CA LEU A 383 2.81 -18.54 -20.22
C LEU A 383 2.09 -17.35 -20.85
N ALA A 384 0.77 -17.44 -20.93
CA ALA A 384 -0.12 -16.30 -21.11
C ALA A 384 -1.19 -16.33 -20.00
N GLU A 385 -1.12 -15.38 -19.08
CA GLU A 385 -2.02 -15.25 -17.94
C GLU A 385 -2.93 -14.03 -18.12
N ALA A 386 -4.25 -14.23 -18.11
CA ALA A 386 -5.19 -13.10 -18.05
C ALA A 386 -5.68 -12.89 -16.62
N GLN A 387 -5.49 -11.67 -16.11
CA GLN A 387 -5.76 -11.34 -14.72
C GLN A 387 -6.85 -10.27 -14.58
N ARG A 388 -7.65 -10.39 -13.51
CA ARG A 388 -8.58 -9.37 -13.03
C ARG A 388 -8.56 -9.37 -11.50
N LEU A 389 -8.88 -8.23 -10.90
CA LEU A 389 -9.14 -8.12 -9.47
C LEU A 389 -10.65 -8.09 -9.23
N VAL A 390 -11.10 -8.86 -8.26
CA VAL A 390 -12.49 -8.86 -7.79
C VAL A 390 -12.53 -8.37 -6.35
N ARG A 391 -13.58 -7.61 -6.03
CA ARG A 391 -13.78 -7.12 -4.66
C ARG A 391 -14.12 -8.28 -3.74
N ARG A 392 -13.50 -8.31 -2.56
CA ARG A 392 -13.80 -9.31 -1.53
C ARG A 392 -15.03 -8.89 -0.74
N LEU A 393 -15.88 -9.86 -0.39
CA LEU A 393 -17.00 -9.59 0.50
C LEU A 393 -16.49 -9.18 1.89
N CYS A 394 -17.09 -8.13 2.47
CA CYS A 394 -16.76 -7.67 3.81
C CYS A 394 -17.02 -8.78 4.84
N PRO A 395 -16.04 -9.17 5.67
CA PRO A 395 -16.23 -10.21 6.68
C PRO A 395 -17.30 -9.87 7.73
N ALA A 396 -17.53 -8.58 8.01
CA ALA A 396 -18.44 -8.11 9.05
C ALA A 396 -19.92 -8.07 8.63
N CYS A 397 -20.22 -7.84 7.35
CA CYS A 397 -21.60 -7.66 6.87
C CYS A 397 -22.04 -8.61 5.76
N ARG A 398 -21.17 -9.52 5.29
CA ARG A 398 -21.57 -10.52 4.29
C ARG A 398 -22.72 -11.39 4.84
N ALA A 399 -23.77 -11.54 4.05
CA ALA A 399 -24.92 -12.37 4.38
C ALA A 399 -25.03 -13.55 3.40
N PRO A 400 -25.37 -14.75 3.88
CA PRO A 400 -25.62 -15.88 3.00
C PRO A 400 -26.88 -15.63 2.17
N ARG A 401 -26.85 -16.03 0.90
CA ARG A 401 -28.00 -16.06 -0.01
C ARG A 401 -27.95 -17.36 -0.79
N ALA A 402 -29.07 -18.08 -0.85
CA ALA A 402 -29.18 -19.26 -1.69
C ALA A 402 -29.14 -18.86 -3.18
N PRO A 403 -28.35 -19.55 -4.03
CA PRO A 403 -28.33 -19.26 -5.46
C PRO A 403 -29.70 -19.60 -6.08
N THR A 404 -30.16 -18.71 -6.96
CA THR A 404 -31.40 -18.88 -7.72
C THR A 404 -31.13 -19.55 -9.08
N ALA A 405 -32.17 -20.02 -9.76
CA ALA A 405 -32.04 -20.53 -11.13
C ALA A 405 -31.52 -19.46 -12.12
N GLU A 406 -31.72 -18.18 -11.84
CA GLU A 406 -31.12 -17.10 -12.64
C GLU A 406 -29.61 -16.99 -12.40
N ASP A 407 -29.15 -17.15 -11.16
CA ASP A 407 -27.71 -17.09 -10.84
C ASP A 407 -26.93 -18.19 -11.59
N TRP A 408 -27.49 -19.39 -11.69
CA TRP A 408 -26.89 -20.50 -12.47
C TRP A 408 -26.87 -20.21 -13.98
N ARG A 409 -27.96 -19.66 -14.53
CA ARG A 409 -28.03 -19.29 -15.96
C ARG A 409 -27.05 -18.19 -16.36
N ARG A 410 -26.51 -17.42 -15.40
CA ARG A 410 -25.47 -16.41 -15.67
C ARG A 410 -24.05 -16.98 -15.67
N LEU A 411 -23.87 -18.22 -15.21
CA LEU A 411 -22.58 -18.92 -15.17
C LEU A 411 -22.39 -19.85 -16.38
N GLU A 412 -23.49 -20.31 -16.98
CA GLU A 412 -23.52 -20.91 -18.33
C GLU A 412 -23.23 -19.86 -19.39
#